data_AF-A0A8B6CYN4-F1
#
_entry.id   AF-A0A8B6CYN4-F1
#
_cell.length_a   1.000
_cell.length_b   1.000
_cell.length_c   1.000
_cell.angle_alpha   90.00
_cell.angle_beta   90.00
_cell.angle_gamma   90.00
#
_symmetry.space_group_name_H-M   'P 1'
#
loop_
_entity.id
_entity.type
_entity.pdbx_description
1 polymer ?
#
loop_
_entity_poly.entity_id
_entity_poly.type
_entity_poly.pdbx_seq_one_letter_code
_entity_poly.pdbx_strand_id
1 'polypeptide(L)'
;MPIKLKDLFIICESVEKIIQWCFSLGLILDLSGEVCKKCSHGHFGLRKDSSFSNDIFYWKCSNKKCNKKVSIRNGSWFQGHNLSLEKILFITYFWIYKIDQEFVKHQLSICNQTIVDWYNYCREVCIEILEIDSEKIGGENVIVEIDESKFGKRKYHKGRRVEGQWVFGGIERDSKKSFFASVENRTKETLLKLIKDNIKPGTTIISDCWKAYDCLGSEGFEHLKVNHS
;
A
#
# COMPACT_ATOMS: atom_id res chain seq x y z
N MET A 1 -9.56 -14.07 -7.06
CA MET A 1 -10.47 -14.26 -5.91
C MET A 1 -9.66 -14.02 -4.65
N PRO A 2 -10.15 -13.25 -3.66
CA PRO A 2 -9.39 -13.02 -2.43
C PRO A 2 -9.13 -14.34 -1.71
N ILE A 3 -7.91 -14.52 -1.21
CA ILE A 3 -7.48 -15.68 -0.42
C ILE A 3 -8.36 -15.77 0.82
N LYS A 4 -8.87 -16.96 1.14
CA LYS A 4 -9.60 -17.20 2.39
C LYS A 4 -8.62 -17.63 3.48
N LEU A 5 -8.98 -17.41 4.74
CA LEU A 5 -8.13 -17.79 5.87
C LEU A 5 -7.70 -19.27 5.86
N LYS A 6 -8.60 -20.17 5.45
CA LYS A 6 -8.28 -21.60 5.30
C LYS A 6 -7.18 -21.86 4.26
N ASP A 7 -7.17 -21.09 3.18
CA ASP A 7 -6.19 -21.24 2.09
C ASP A 7 -4.82 -20.74 2.58
N LEU A 8 -4.82 -19.67 3.39
CA LEU A 8 -3.61 -19.17 4.05
C LEU A 8 -2.99 -20.21 4.99
N PHE A 9 -3.79 -20.93 5.77
CA PHE A 9 -3.29 -22.04 6.58
C PHE A 9 -2.61 -23.12 5.72
N ILE A 10 -3.21 -23.49 4.58
CA ILE A 10 -2.62 -24.48 3.66
C ILE A 10 -1.30 -23.98 3.06
N ILE A 11 -1.23 -22.71 2.68
CA ILE A 11 0.00 -22.06 2.17
C ILE A 11 1.09 -22.11 3.24
N CYS A 12 0.73 -21.83 4.49
CA CYS A 12 1.63 -21.76 5.63
C CYS A 12 2.00 -23.11 6.27
N GLU A 13 1.54 -24.25 5.74
CA GLU A 13 1.87 -25.59 6.29
C GLU A 13 3.37 -25.92 6.26
N SER A 14 4.14 -25.29 5.37
CA SER A 14 5.59 -25.46 5.30
C SER A 14 6.26 -24.25 4.65
N VAL A 15 7.54 -24.03 4.96
CA VAL A 15 8.32 -22.93 4.37
C VAL A 15 8.47 -23.10 2.86
N GLU A 16 8.58 -24.35 2.38
CA GLU A 16 8.52 -24.72 0.95
C GLU A 16 7.29 -24.14 0.26
N LYS A 17 6.09 -24.39 0.82
CA LYS A 17 4.83 -23.94 0.24
C LYS A 17 4.72 -22.42 0.25
N ILE A 18 5.13 -21.77 1.34
CA ILE A 18 5.17 -20.31 1.43
C ILE A 18 6.03 -19.73 0.29
N ILE A 19 7.24 -20.26 0.10
CA ILE A 19 8.17 -19.77 -0.91
C ILE A 19 7.64 -20.00 -2.33
N GLN A 20 7.11 -21.18 -2.62
CA GLN A 20 6.51 -21.48 -3.93
C GLN A 20 5.32 -20.56 -4.23
N TRP A 21 4.48 -20.33 -3.23
CA TRP A 21 3.37 -19.39 -3.35
C TRP A 21 3.88 -17.95 -3.59
N CYS A 22 4.90 -17.50 -2.85
CA CYS A 22 5.52 -16.20 -3.07
C CYS A 22 6.12 -16.05 -4.48
N PHE A 23 6.77 -17.09 -5.02
CA PHE A 23 7.26 -17.08 -6.41
C PHE A 23 6.11 -16.96 -7.41
N SER A 24 5.03 -17.71 -7.22
CA SER A 24 3.88 -17.69 -8.13
C SER A 24 3.20 -16.33 -8.25
N LEU A 25 3.37 -15.48 -7.23
CA LEU A 25 2.84 -14.12 -7.19
C LEU A 25 3.90 -13.03 -7.47
N GLY A 26 5.16 -13.41 -7.69
CA GLY A 26 6.26 -12.47 -7.84
C GLY A 26 6.61 -11.69 -6.57
N LEU A 27 6.13 -12.13 -5.39
CA LEU A 27 6.45 -11.50 -4.11
C LEU A 27 7.90 -11.74 -3.69
N ILE A 28 8.51 -12.82 -4.19
CA ILE A 28 9.94 -13.12 -4.06
C ILE A 28 10.48 -13.38 -5.47
N LEU A 29 11.69 -12.89 -5.75
CA LEU A 29 12.37 -13.12 -7.02
C LEU A 29 12.84 -14.57 -7.14
N ASP A 30 12.41 -15.26 -8.20
CA ASP A 30 12.97 -16.54 -8.60
C ASP A 30 14.27 -16.31 -9.39
N LEU A 31 15.41 -16.71 -8.81
CA LEU A 31 16.72 -16.60 -9.47
C LEU A 31 17.17 -17.94 -10.08
N SER A 32 16.28 -18.93 -10.19
CA SER A 32 16.64 -20.24 -10.73
C SER A 32 17.19 -20.14 -12.14
N GLY A 33 18.45 -20.54 -12.33
CA GLY A 33 19.12 -20.47 -13.64
C GLY A 33 19.67 -19.10 -14.00
N GLU A 34 19.40 -18.05 -13.21
CA GLU A 34 19.91 -16.70 -13.48
C GLU A 34 21.44 -16.65 -13.39
N VAL A 35 22.06 -15.92 -14.33
CA VAL A 35 23.52 -15.78 -14.39
C VAL A 35 24.02 -14.96 -13.20
N CYS A 36 25.01 -15.51 -12.48
CA CYS A 36 25.59 -14.86 -11.32
C CYS A 36 26.43 -13.65 -11.73
N LYS A 37 25.88 -12.44 -11.59
CA LYS A 37 26.54 -11.16 -11.90
C LYS A 37 27.92 -10.94 -11.24
N LYS A 38 28.23 -11.65 -10.14
CA LYS A 38 29.55 -11.58 -9.48
C LYS A 38 30.66 -12.25 -10.30
N CYS A 39 30.35 -13.39 -10.92
CA CYS A 39 31.36 -14.20 -11.62
C CYS A 39 31.08 -14.39 -13.10
N SER A 40 29.89 -14.06 -13.58
CA SER A 40 29.43 -14.19 -14.98
C SER A 40 29.48 -15.60 -15.60
N HIS A 41 29.87 -16.62 -14.82
CA HIS A 41 30.03 -18.01 -15.30
C HIS A 41 29.15 -19.03 -14.59
N GLY A 42 28.66 -18.71 -13.39
CA GLY A 42 27.79 -19.60 -12.62
C GLY A 42 26.33 -19.18 -12.73
N HIS A 43 25.43 -20.09 -12.40
CA HIS A 43 23.99 -19.85 -12.34
C HIS A 43 23.48 -20.03 -10.91
N PHE A 44 22.46 -19.28 -10.53
CA PHE A 44 21.85 -19.44 -9.21
C PHE A 44 20.95 -20.67 -9.16
N GLY A 45 21.02 -21.39 -8.04
CA GLY A 45 20.11 -22.48 -7.71
C GLY A 45 19.68 -22.40 -6.25
N LEU A 46 18.46 -22.83 -5.98
CA LEU A 46 17.89 -22.83 -4.65
C LEU A 46 18.56 -23.91 -3.78
N ARG A 47 18.92 -23.58 -2.54
CA ARG A 47 19.54 -24.49 -1.57
C ARG A 47 18.93 -24.32 -0.19
N LYS A 48 19.01 -25.38 0.62
CA LYS A 48 18.57 -25.40 2.02
C LYS A 48 19.78 -25.30 2.96
N ASP A 49 19.72 -24.41 3.94
CA ASP A 49 20.69 -24.22 5.02
C ASP A 49 20.04 -23.34 6.12
N SER A 50 19.57 -23.99 7.18
CA SER A 50 18.93 -23.32 8.32
C SER A 50 19.91 -22.50 9.16
N SER A 51 21.23 -22.68 9.00
CA SER A 51 22.23 -21.84 9.67
C SER A 51 22.42 -20.49 8.99
N PHE A 52 22.10 -20.42 7.69
CA PHE A 52 22.27 -19.22 6.88
C PHE A 52 20.99 -18.39 6.77
N SER A 53 19.82 -19.04 6.74
CA SER A 53 18.54 -18.38 6.49
C SER A 53 17.48 -18.86 7.48
N ASN A 54 16.78 -17.91 8.10
CA ASN A 54 15.61 -18.20 8.93
C ASN A 54 14.49 -18.87 8.14
N ASP A 55 14.47 -18.69 6.82
CA ASP A 55 13.52 -19.35 5.92
C ASP A 55 14.07 -20.66 5.36
N ILE A 56 15.19 -21.17 5.89
CA ILE A 56 15.87 -22.40 5.44
C ILE A 56 16.44 -22.29 4.02
N PHE A 57 15.87 -21.48 3.14
CA PHE A 57 16.23 -21.38 1.74
C PHE A 57 17.08 -20.15 1.44
N TYR A 58 17.93 -20.29 0.42
CA TYR A 58 18.72 -19.21 -0.16
C TYR A 58 19.19 -19.58 -1.58
N TRP A 59 19.59 -18.57 -2.34
CA TRP A 59 20.18 -18.74 -3.66
C TRP A 59 21.70 -18.91 -3.56
N LYS A 60 22.23 -19.95 -4.21
CA LYS A 60 23.67 -20.22 -4.28
C LYS A 60 24.14 -20.29 -5.73
N CYS A 61 25.25 -19.62 -6.03
CA CYS A 61 25.92 -19.75 -7.32
C CYS A 61 26.46 -21.17 -7.52
N SER A 62 26.28 -21.75 -8.70
CA SER A 62 26.74 -23.09 -9.07
C SER A 62 28.25 -23.18 -9.31
N ASN A 63 28.91 -22.07 -9.65
CA ASN A 63 30.35 -22.04 -9.87
C ASN A 63 31.08 -22.23 -8.53
N LYS A 64 31.80 -23.35 -8.37
CA LYS A 64 32.55 -23.70 -7.15
C LYS A 64 33.59 -22.66 -6.74
N LYS A 65 34.13 -21.88 -7.70
CA LYS A 65 35.06 -20.77 -7.42
C LYS A 65 34.33 -19.51 -6.93
N CYS A 66 33.00 -19.45 -7.10
CA CYS A 66 32.15 -18.32 -6.70
C CYS A 66 31.26 -18.71 -5.50
N ASN A 67 31.64 -18.29 -4.30
CA ASN A 67 30.87 -18.53 -3.07
C ASN A 67 29.71 -17.53 -2.87
N LYS A 68 29.14 -16.98 -3.95
CA LYS A 68 28.04 -16.01 -3.80
C LYS A 68 26.78 -16.72 -3.29
N LYS A 69 26.29 -16.24 -2.15
CA LYS A 69 24.97 -16.54 -1.59
C LYS A 69 24.10 -15.29 -1.65
N VAL A 70 22.80 -15.46 -1.83
CA VAL A 70 21.79 -14.39 -1.78
C VAL A 70 20.60 -14.91 -0.99
N SER A 71 20.10 -14.13 -0.02
CA SER A 71 18.88 -14.47 0.70
C SER A 71 17.71 -14.59 -0.28
N ILE A 72 16.77 -15.51 -0.03
CA ILE A 72 15.53 -15.54 -0.83
C ILE A 72 14.79 -14.21 -0.75
N ARG A 73 14.87 -13.49 0.38
CA ARG A 73 14.14 -12.23 0.57
C ARG A 73 14.74 -11.05 -0.21
N ASN A 74 15.90 -11.22 -0.83
CA ASN A 74 16.61 -10.13 -1.49
C ASN A 74 15.79 -9.54 -2.64
N GLY A 75 15.64 -8.21 -2.65
CA GLY A 75 14.88 -7.48 -3.67
C GLY A 75 13.37 -7.59 -3.51
N SER A 76 12.88 -8.04 -2.36
CA SER A 76 11.44 -8.13 -2.05
C SER A 76 11.07 -7.28 -0.84
N TRP A 77 9.76 -7.09 -0.63
CA TRP A 77 9.19 -6.47 0.56
C TRP A 77 9.58 -7.17 1.88
N PHE A 78 10.02 -8.43 1.82
CA PHE A 78 10.47 -9.17 3.00
C PHE A 78 11.93 -8.88 3.38
N GLN A 79 12.69 -8.16 2.54
CA GLN A 79 14.13 -7.94 2.73
C GLN A 79 14.44 -7.24 4.06
N GLY A 80 15.45 -7.73 4.79
CA GLY A 80 15.94 -7.07 6.00
C GLY A 80 15.07 -7.27 7.25
N HIS A 81 13.90 -7.91 7.12
CA HIS A 81 13.03 -8.19 8.26
C HIS A 81 13.30 -9.56 8.89
N ASN A 82 13.26 -9.61 10.22
CA ASN A 82 13.54 -10.83 11.01
C ASN A 82 12.32 -11.73 11.21
N LEU A 83 11.11 -11.22 11.00
CA LEU A 83 9.88 -11.99 11.19
C LEU A 83 9.77 -13.12 10.15
N SER A 84 9.27 -14.29 10.52
CA SER A 84 9.08 -15.40 9.57
C SER A 84 8.08 -15.01 8.47
N LEU A 85 8.28 -15.52 7.25
CA LEU A 85 7.36 -15.25 6.14
C LEU A 85 5.91 -15.62 6.51
N GLU A 86 5.72 -16.76 7.19
CA GLU A 86 4.41 -17.17 7.72
C GLU A 86 3.72 -16.07 8.52
N LYS A 87 4.40 -15.55 9.55
CA LYS A 87 3.82 -14.51 10.42
C LYS A 87 3.53 -13.24 9.64
N ILE A 88 4.38 -12.87 8.69
CA ILE A 88 4.15 -11.70 7.82
C ILE A 88 2.86 -11.90 7.02
N LEU A 89 2.68 -13.06 6.39
CA LEU A 89 1.46 -13.34 5.61
C LEU A 89 0.19 -13.30 6.47
N PHE A 90 0.23 -13.86 7.69
CA PHE A 90 -0.90 -13.76 8.62
C PHE A 90 -1.17 -12.32 9.07
N ILE A 91 -0.14 -11.52 9.37
CA ILE A 91 -0.33 -10.11 9.72
C ILE A 91 -0.99 -9.36 8.55
N THR A 92 -0.48 -9.52 7.32
CA THR A 92 -1.05 -8.86 6.14
C THR A 92 -2.51 -9.27 5.94
N TYR A 93 -2.83 -10.57 6.07
CA TYR A 93 -4.21 -11.04 6.00
C TYR A 93 -5.09 -10.37 7.06
N PHE A 94 -4.70 -10.44 8.33
CA PHE A 94 -5.50 -9.87 9.42
C PHE A 94 -5.63 -8.34 9.32
N TRP A 95 -4.61 -7.66 8.81
CA TRP A 95 -4.64 -6.22 8.55
C TRP A 95 -5.69 -5.86 7.48
N ILE A 96 -5.73 -6.60 6.37
CA ILE A 96 -6.74 -6.41 5.30
C ILE A 96 -8.16 -6.53 5.85
N TYR A 97 -8.40 -7.52 6.72
CA TYR A 97 -9.69 -7.73 7.37
C TYR A 97 -9.91 -6.85 8.61
N LYS A 98 -9.04 -5.84 8.84
CA LYS A 98 -9.16 -4.83 9.91
C LYS A 98 -9.26 -5.44 11.31
N ILE A 99 -8.57 -6.55 11.52
CA ILE A 99 -8.52 -7.21 12.82
C ILE A 99 -7.68 -6.38 13.80
N ASP A 100 -8.10 -6.39 15.06
CA ASP A 100 -7.45 -5.68 16.14
C ASP A 100 -6.01 -6.17 16.39
N GLN A 101 -5.10 -5.22 16.68
CA GLN A 101 -3.68 -5.51 16.84
C GLN A 101 -3.40 -6.36 18.08
N GLU A 102 -4.16 -6.19 19.18
CA GLU A 102 -3.96 -7.00 20.39
C GLU A 102 -4.32 -8.47 20.11
N PHE A 103 -5.39 -8.70 19.37
CA PHE A 103 -5.75 -10.04 18.92
C PHE A 103 -4.64 -10.67 18.08
N VAL A 104 -4.16 -10.00 17.03
CA VAL A 104 -3.12 -10.54 16.14
C VAL A 104 -1.81 -10.79 16.90
N LYS A 105 -1.44 -9.86 17.78
CA LYS A 105 -0.28 -9.96 18.66
C LYS A 105 -0.32 -11.23 19.51
N HIS A 106 -1.46 -11.50 20.14
CA HIS A 106 -1.68 -12.72 20.92
C HIS A 106 -1.61 -13.98 20.05
N GLN A 107 -2.37 -14.02 18.94
CA GLN A 107 -2.44 -15.20 18.06
C GLN A 107 -1.08 -15.60 17.48
N LEU A 108 -0.26 -14.60 17.10
CA LEU A 108 1.03 -14.86 16.44
C LEU A 108 2.22 -14.79 17.40
N SER A 109 2.00 -14.54 18.70
CA SER A 109 3.06 -14.35 19.70
C SER A 109 4.11 -13.35 19.24
N ILE A 110 3.68 -12.11 18.98
CA ILE A 110 4.52 -11.01 18.48
C ILE A 110 4.58 -9.92 19.55
N CYS A 111 5.65 -9.12 19.59
CA CYS A 111 5.71 -7.99 20.52
C CYS A 111 4.93 -6.79 19.97
N ASN A 112 4.54 -5.87 20.86
CA ASN A 112 3.75 -4.70 20.49
C ASN A 112 4.43 -3.84 19.42
N GLN A 113 5.73 -3.61 19.55
CA GLN A 113 6.48 -2.79 18.59
C GLN A 113 6.40 -3.39 17.19
N THR A 114 6.67 -4.69 17.05
CA THR A 114 6.68 -5.36 15.76
C THR A 114 5.30 -5.36 15.10
N ILE A 115 4.19 -5.59 15.82
CA ILE A 115 2.86 -5.58 15.18
C ILE A 115 2.48 -4.17 14.69
N VAL A 116 2.83 -3.13 15.45
CA VAL A 116 2.64 -1.73 15.04
C VAL A 116 3.43 -1.43 13.77
N ASP A 117 4.70 -1.81 13.73
CA ASP A 117 5.57 -1.61 12.57
C ASP A 117 5.02 -2.32 11.33
N TRP A 118 4.60 -3.58 11.44
CA TRP A 118 4.02 -4.30 10.29
C TRP A 118 2.68 -3.74 9.83
N TYR A 119 1.85 -3.25 10.74
CA TYR A 119 0.63 -2.53 10.36
C TYR A 119 0.95 -1.21 9.62
N ASN A 120 2.08 -0.56 9.94
CA ASN A 120 2.56 0.60 9.21
C ASN A 120 3.13 0.22 7.84
N TYR A 121 3.95 -0.84 7.73
CA TYR A 121 4.44 -1.33 6.44
C TYR A 121 3.31 -1.69 5.48
N CYS A 122 2.21 -2.27 5.97
CA CYS A 122 1.02 -2.51 5.14
C CYS A 122 0.38 -1.20 4.65
N ARG A 123 0.36 -0.14 5.48
CA ARG A 123 -0.13 1.19 5.07
C ARG A 123 0.79 1.85 4.06
N GLU A 124 2.10 1.72 4.21
CA GLU A 124 3.09 2.25 3.27
C GLU A 124 2.88 1.67 1.87
N VAL A 125 2.62 0.37 1.75
CA VAL A 125 2.25 -0.25 0.46
C VAL A 125 1.01 0.41 -0.15
N CYS A 126 -0.01 0.70 0.65
CA CYS A 126 -1.19 1.41 0.13
C CYS A 126 -0.87 2.85 -0.30
N ILE A 127 0.01 3.56 0.39
CA ILE A 127 0.43 4.91 -0.01
C ILE A 127 1.18 4.83 -1.34
N GLU A 128 2.13 3.90 -1.47
CA GLU A 128 2.90 3.72 -2.70
C GLU A 128 1.99 3.37 -3.89
N ILE A 129 1.00 2.50 -3.71
CA ILE A 129 -0.01 2.19 -4.74
C ILE A 129 -0.81 3.45 -5.10
N LEU A 130 -1.27 4.22 -4.11
CA LEU A 130 -2.01 5.46 -4.35
C LEU A 130 -1.17 6.49 -5.11
N GLU A 131 0.14 6.54 -4.88
CA GLU A 131 1.06 7.44 -5.59
C GLU A 131 1.35 6.96 -7.01
N ILE A 132 1.57 5.66 -7.22
CA ILE A 132 1.82 5.04 -8.53
C ILE A 132 0.58 5.16 -9.43
N ASP A 133 -0.60 4.89 -8.87
CA ASP A 133 -1.87 4.94 -9.60
C ASP A 133 -2.45 6.37 -9.68
N SER A 134 -1.78 7.35 -9.07
CA SER A 134 -2.21 8.75 -9.12
C SER A 134 -2.09 9.30 -10.53
N GLU A 135 -3.24 9.48 -11.18
CA GLU A 135 -3.34 10.14 -12.47
C GLU A 135 -4.38 11.25 -12.43
N LYS A 136 -4.31 12.15 -13.41
CA LYS A 136 -5.31 13.19 -13.58
C LYS A 136 -6.65 12.57 -13.99
N ILE A 137 -7.65 12.72 -13.13
CA ILE A 137 -8.98 12.14 -13.32
C ILE A 137 -9.93 13.13 -14.03
N GLY A 138 -11.12 12.67 -14.41
CA GLY A 138 -12.14 13.47 -15.08
C GLY A 138 -11.97 13.57 -16.59
N GLY A 139 -12.69 14.53 -17.17
CA GLY A 139 -12.79 14.80 -18.60
C GLY A 139 -14.23 15.18 -18.97
N GLU A 140 -14.45 15.50 -20.25
CA GLU A 140 -15.79 15.75 -20.78
C GLU A 140 -16.73 14.57 -20.48
N ASN A 141 -17.93 14.87 -19.99
CA ASN A 141 -18.95 13.89 -19.59
C ASN A 141 -18.55 12.96 -18.43
N VAL A 142 -17.49 13.28 -17.68
CA VAL A 142 -17.11 12.55 -16.46
C VAL A 142 -17.52 13.35 -15.23
N ILE A 143 -18.06 12.64 -14.23
CA ILE A 143 -18.44 13.22 -12.95
C ILE A 143 -17.38 12.87 -11.89
N VAL A 144 -16.84 13.89 -11.24
CA VAL A 144 -15.91 13.74 -10.11
C VAL A 144 -16.54 14.34 -8.85
N GLU A 145 -16.61 13.56 -7.79
CA GLU A 145 -16.99 14.05 -6.45
C GLU A 145 -15.72 14.45 -5.70
N ILE A 146 -15.71 15.63 -5.08
CA ILE A 146 -14.59 16.12 -4.26
C ILE A 146 -15.01 16.37 -2.82
N ASP A 147 -14.10 16.14 -1.86
CA ASP A 147 -14.34 16.38 -0.43
C ASP A 147 -13.05 16.68 0.35
N GLU A 148 -13.19 17.38 1.47
CA GLU A 148 -12.14 17.67 2.44
C GLU A 148 -12.37 16.97 3.77
N SER A 149 -11.43 16.10 4.14
CA SER A 149 -11.45 15.41 5.43
C SER A 149 -10.27 15.85 6.29
N LYS A 150 -10.57 16.30 7.52
CA LYS A 150 -9.53 16.59 8.54
C LYS A 150 -9.27 15.39 9.41
N PHE A 151 -8.06 14.84 9.33
CA PHE A 151 -7.57 13.73 10.14
C PHE A 151 -6.79 14.27 11.33
N GLY A 152 -7.28 14.05 12.55
CA GLY A 152 -6.63 14.50 13.78
C GLY A 152 -7.21 13.84 15.02
N LYS A 153 -6.43 13.79 16.11
CA LYS A 153 -6.90 13.25 17.38
C LYS A 153 -7.75 14.28 18.11
N ARG A 154 -8.92 13.87 18.61
CA ARG A 154 -9.69 14.70 19.55
C ARG A 154 -8.96 14.73 20.88
N LYS A 155 -8.76 15.91 21.48
CA LYS A 155 -8.36 15.98 22.88
C LYS A 155 -9.50 15.36 23.72
N TYR A 156 -9.22 14.29 24.46
CA TYR A 156 -10.19 13.59 25.34
C TYR A 156 -11.48 13.08 24.68
N HIS A 157 -11.47 12.74 23.38
CA HIS A 157 -12.64 12.26 22.62
C HIS A 157 -13.87 13.20 22.61
N LYS A 158 -13.78 14.40 23.20
CA LYS A 158 -14.84 15.40 23.33
C LYS A 158 -14.41 16.75 22.72
N GLY A 159 -15.35 17.50 22.15
CA GLY A 159 -15.11 18.86 21.63
C GLY A 159 -14.68 18.97 20.16
N ARG A 160 -14.36 20.20 19.71
CA ARG A 160 -13.92 20.52 18.33
C ARG A 160 -12.61 19.79 18.00
N ARG A 161 -12.45 19.37 16.73
CA ARG A 161 -11.20 18.79 16.21
C ARG A 161 -10.09 19.85 16.29
N VAL A 162 -9.03 19.61 17.05
CA VAL A 162 -7.85 20.50 17.15
C VAL A 162 -6.59 19.68 16.88
N GLU A 163 -5.70 20.24 16.04
CA GLU A 163 -4.50 19.65 15.42
C GLU A 163 -4.71 18.40 14.56
N GLY A 164 -4.36 18.49 13.29
CA GLY A 164 -4.54 17.41 12.33
C GLY A 164 -4.29 17.84 10.88
N GLN A 165 -4.02 16.85 10.05
CA GLN A 165 -3.74 16.99 8.63
C GLN A 165 -5.06 17.08 7.85
N TRP A 166 -5.17 18.03 6.92
CA TRP A 166 -6.24 17.98 5.93
C TRP A 166 -5.84 17.06 4.79
N VAL A 167 -6.80 16.29 4.31
CA VAL A 167 -6.70 15.53 3.07
C VAL A 167 -7.84 15.99 2.18
N PHE A 168 -7.49 16.44 0.98
CA PHE A 168 -8.42 16.70 -0.10
C PHE A 168 -8.38 15.53 -1.07
N GLY A 169 -9.52 15.08 -1.55
CA GLY A 169 -9.56 14.01 -2.54
C GLY A 169 -10.69 14.19 -3.53
N GLY A 170 -10.57 13.49 -4.65
CA GLY A 170 -11.62 13.38 -5.64
C GLY A 170 -11.75 11.95 -6.16
N ILE A 171 -12.97 11.54 -6.49
CA ILE A 171 -13.27 10.22 -7.04
C ILE A 171 -14.21 10.32 -8.25
N GLU A 172 -13.89 9.63 -9.33
CA GLU A 172 -14.81 9.45 -10.46
C GLU A 172 -15.98 8.53 -10.08
N ARG A 173 -17.21 8.95 -10.37
CA ARG A 173 -18.41 8.16 -10.01
C ARG A 173 -18.41 6.77 -10.63
N ASP A 174 -18.00 6.64 -11.89
CA ASP A 174 -18.14 5.39 -12.63
C ASP A 174 -16.89 4.51 -12.50
N SER A 175 -15.71 5.05 -12.87
CA SER A 175 -14.47 4.27 -12.88
C SER A 175 -13.86 4.01 -11.49
N LYS A 176 -14.26 4.82 -10.50
CA LYS A 176 -13.68 4.85 -9.14
C LYS A 176 -12.21 5.29 -9.08
N LYS A 177 -11.63 5.78 -10.19
CA LYS A 177 -10.33 6.44 -10.17
C LYS A 177 -10.37 7.60 -9.20
N SER A 178 -9.33 7.72 -8.38
CA SER A 178 -9.30 8.66 -7.27
C SER A 178 -7.93 9.32 -7.14
N PHE A 179 -7.90 10.54 -6.63
CA PHE A 179 -6.67 11.17 -6.14
C PHE A 179 -6.85 11.62 -4.69
N PHE A 180 -5.74 11.68 -3.96
CA PHE A 180 -5.70 12.20 -2.59
C PHE A 180 -4.48 13.11 -2.42
N ALA A 181 -4.67 14.24 -1.75
CA ALA A 181 -3.64 15.22 -1.49
C ALA A 181 -3.68 15.67 -0.04
N SER A 182 -2.57 15.47 0.66
CA SER A 182 -2.35 16.01 2.00
C SER A 182 -2.06 17.51 1.92
N VAL A 183 -2.83 18.34 2.63
CA VAL A 183 -2.66 19.81 2.64
C VAL A 183 -2.64 20.38 4.05
N GLU A 184 -1.82 21.40 4.29
CA GLU A 184 -1.76 22.08 5.58
C GLU A 184 -3.04 22.89 5.86
N ASN A 185 -3.58 23.51 4.82
CA ASN A 185 -4.78 24.34 4.89
C ASN A 185 -5.69 24.09 3.70
N ARG A 186 -6.97 24.39 3.89
CA ARG A 186 -8.01 24.35 2.85
C ARG A 186 -8.36 25.77 2.42
N THR A 187 -7.39 26.57 1.96
CA THR A 187 -7.74 27.86 1.34
C THR A 187 -8.30 27.61 -0.05
N LYS A 188 -9.05 28.59 -0.57
CA LYS A 188 -9.59 28.54 -1.93
C LYS A 188 -8.46 28.33 -2.95
N GLU A 189 -7.35 29.03 -2.76
CA GLU A 189 -6.19 28.99 -3.66
C GLU A 189 -5.55 27.60 -3.66
N THR A 190 -5.35 27.01 -2.48
CA THR A 190 -4.77 25.67 -2.34
C THR A 190 -5.63 24.62 -3.02
N LEU A 191 -6.95 24.65 -2.78
CA LEU A 191 -7.86 23.63 -3.31
C LEU A 191 -8.13 23.81 -4.80
N LEU A 192 -8.26 25.05 -5.28
CA LEU A 192 -8.40 25.32 -6.71
C LEU A 192 -7.17 24.85 -7.48
N LYS A 193 -5.96 25.08 -6.94
CA LYS A 193 -4.73 24.55 -7.52
C LYS A 193 -4.77 23.02 -7.62
N LEU A 194 -5.15 22.33 -6.54
CA LEU A 194 -5.26 20.87 -6.55
C LEU A 194 -6.30 20.35 -7.53
N ILE A 195 -7.45 21.01 -7.64
CA ILE A 195 -8.48 20.67 -8.64
C ILE A 195 -7.89 20.79 -10.04
N LYS A 196 -7.20 21.89 -10.36
CA LYS A 196 -6.60 22.08 -11.70
C LYS A 196 -5.46 21.10 -11.98
N ASP A 197 -4.68 20.73 -10.97
CA ASP A 197 -3.58 19.78 -11.12
C ASP A 197 -4.13 18.35 -11.34
N ASN A 198 -5.20 17.96 -10.65
CA ASN A 198 -5.68 16.57 -10.58
C ASN A 198 -6.98 16.26 -11.34
N ILE A 199 -7.72 17.28 -11.80
CA ILE A 199 -8.99 17.10 -12.53
C ILE A 199 -8.89 17.76 -13.92
N LYS A 200 -9.26 17.03 -14.97
CA LYS A 200 -9.25 17.54 -16.35
C LYS A 200 -10.34 18.60 -16.56
N PRO A 201 -10.10 19.66 -17.36
CA PRO A 201 -11.14 20.60 -17.75
C PRO A 201 -12.34 19.89 -18.43
N GLY A 202 -13.51 20.52 -18.37
CA GLY A 202 -14.76 19.95 -18.91
C GLY A 202 -15.43 18.89 -18.02
N THR A 203 -14.83 18.57 -16.87
CA THR A 203 -15.41 17.67 -15.86
C THR A 203 -16.58 18.32 -15.16
N THR A 204 -17.61 17.54 -14.86
CA THR A 204 -18.66 17.92 -13.90
C THR A 204 -18.20 17.58 -12.49
N ILE A 205 -17.88 18.60 -11.70
CA ILE A 205 -17.48 18.47 -10.30
C ILE A 205 -18.70 18.54 -9.40
N ILE A 206 -18.79 17.62 -8.44
CA ILE A 206 -19.77 17.64 -7.36
C ILE A 206 -19.04 17.88 -6.04
N SER A 207 -19.47 18.89 -5.29
CA SER A 207 -18.94 19.18 -3.95
C SER A 207 -20.05 19.59 -2.98
N ASP A 208 -19.70 19.79 -1.71
CA ASP A 208 -20.57 20.50 -0.78
C ASP A 208 -20.76 21.99 -1.18
N CYS A 209 -21.67 22.68 -0.48
CA CYS A 209 -21.98 24.10 -0.73
C CYS A 209 -20.90 25.07 -0.21
N TRP A 210 -19.64 24.67 -0.09
CA TRP A 210 -18.61 25.54 0.45
C TRP A 210 -18.18 26.62 -0.57
N LYS A 211 -18.15 27.89 -0.11
CA LYS A 211 -17.97 29.09 -0.97
C LYS A 211 -16.70 29.11 -1.80
N ALA A 212 -15.65 28.39 -1.39
CA ALA A 212 -14.41 28.34 -2.16
C ALA A 212 -14.64 27.79 -3.58
N TYR A 213 -15.63 26.91 -3.74
CA TYR A 213 -15.95 26.25 -5.01
C TYR A 213 -16.81 27.09 -5.95
N ASP A 214 -17.31 28.25 -5.54
CA ASP A 214 -18.14 29.12 -6.39
C ASP A 214 -17.43 29.59 -7.67
N CYS A 215 -16.10 29.51 -7.72
CA CYS A 215 -15.29 29.89 -8.87
C CYS A 215 -15.13 28.79 -9.94
N LEU A 216 -15.54 27.54 -9.67
CA LEU A 216 -15.23 26.41 -10.55
C LEU A 216 -15.80 26.58 -11.97
N GLY A 217 -16.99 27.19 -12.09
CA GLY A 217 -17.59 27.55 -13.39
C GLY A 217 -16.69 28.41 -14.27
N SER A 218 -16.03 29.41 -13.68
CA SER A 218 -15.09 30.28 -14.41
C SER A 218 -13.75 29.61 -14.73
N GLU A 219 -13.50 28.44 -14.17
CA GLU A 219 -12.22 27.73 -14.26
C GLU A 219 -12.28 26.51 -15.20
N GLY A 220 -13.35 26.41 -15.99
CA GLY A 220 -13.52 25.37 -17.01
C GLY A 220 -14.15 24.07 -16.50
N PHE A 221 -14.85 24.13 -15.36
CA PHE A 221 -15.58 22.99 -14.79
C PHE A 221 -17.08 23.28 -14.74
N GLU A 222 -17.90 22.25 -14.96
CA GLU A 222 -19.29 22.32 -14.55
C GLU A 222 -19.37 22.00 -13.05
N HIS A 223 -20.15 22.75 -12.27
CA HIS A 223 -20.21 22.58 -10.82
C HIS A 223 -21.64 22.31 -10.34
N LEU A 224 -21.82 21.15 -9.72
CA LEU A 224 -23.05 20.79 -9.00
C LEU A 224 -22.76 20.77 -7.50
N LYS A 225 -23.76 21.17 -6.71
CA LYS A 225 -23.63 21.28 -5.25
C LYS A 225 -24.59 20.34 -4.55
N VAL A 226 -24.13 19.71 -3.48
CA VAL A 226 -24.96 18.94 -2.55
C VAL A 226 -25.12 19.73 -1.26
N ASN A 227 -26.37 19.99 -0.86
CA ASN A 227 -26.68 20.67 0.39
C ASN A 227 -26.86 19.64 1.51
N HIS A 228 -26.00 19.68 2.53
CA HIS A 228 -26.06 18.81 3.71
C HIS A 228 -26.66 19.50 4.95
N SER A 229 -27.39 20.62 4.76
CA SER A 229 -28.11 21.32 5.83
C SER A 229 -29.29 20.52 6.36
#